data_AF-A0A5B6VXQ2-F1
#
_entry.id   AF-A0A5B6VXQ2-F1
#
_cell.length_a   1.000
_cell.length_b   1.000
_cell.length_c   1.000
_cell.angle_alpha   90.00
_cell.angle_beta   90.00
_cell.angle_gamma   90.00
#
_symmetry.space_group_name_H-M   'P 1'
#
loop_
_entity.id
_entity.type
_entity.pdbx_description
1 polymer ?
#
loop_
_entity_poly.entity_id
_entity_poly.type
_entity_poly.pdbx_seq_one_letter_code
_entity_poly.pdbx_strand_id
1 'polypeptide(L)'
;MRLCIDYRQLNKVTVKNRYPLPRIDDLFDQLKGVTVFAKIDFRSGYYQLRVRDSDVTKTAFRSRYGHYEFLVMPFGLTNAPAIFMDLMNHIFWPYLYKFVVVFIDDILIYSRDQNEHAEHLSMVLQILREKELYAKFSKSEFWLKEVRFLGHIVSGDGIRVDPSKISAIVDWKPPRNVIEVRSFLGLVGYYRRFV
;
A
#
# COMPACT_ATOMS: atom_id res chain seq x y z
N MET A 1 -3.10 -19.25 12.31
CA MET A 1 -3.61 -18.34 13.38
C MET A 1 -2.73 -17.09 13.38
N ARG A 2 -3.30 -15.86 13.44
CA ARG A 2 -2.54 -14.58 13.48
C ARG A 2 -2.93 -13.81 14.74
N LEU A 3 -1.96 -13.31 15.49
CA LEU A 3 -2.21 -12.45 16.65
C LEU A 3 -2.71 -11.09 16.15
N CYS A 4 -3.85 -10.65 16.67
CA CYS A 4 -4.43 -9.34 16.39
C CYS A 4 -4.75 -8.67 17.73
N ILE A 5 -4.10 -7.54 18.02
CA ILE A 5 -4.38 -6.77 19.23
C ILE A 5 -5.44 -5.72 18.91
N ASP A 6 -6.45 -5.64 19.76
CA ASP A 6 -7.55 -4.68 19.60
C ASP A 6 -7.17 -3.30 20.14
N TYR A 7 -6.62 -2.45 19.26
CA TYR A 7 -6.27 -1.07 19.57
C TYR A 7 -7.42 -0.07 19.36
N ARG A 8 -8.69 -0.50 19.24
CA ARG A 8 -9.82 0.42 18.95
C ARG A 8 -9.93 1.58 19.94
N GLN A 9 -9.71 1.35 21.23
CA GLN A 9 -9.79 2.42 22.24
C GLN A 9 -8.58 3.36 22.16
N LEU A 10 -7.38 2.82 22.00
CA LEU A 10 -6.17 3.62 21.77
C LEU A 10 -6.31 4.50 20.52
N ASN A 11 -6.82 3.95 19.43
CA ASN A 11 -7.02 4.67 18.18
C ASN A 11 -8.02 5.83 18.28
N LYS A 12 -8.94 5.82 19.26
CA LYS A 12 -9.88 6.93 19.47
C LYS A 12 -9.22 8.13 20.12
N VAL A 13 -8.26 7.91 21.01
CA VAL A 13 -7.56 8.97 21.75
C VAL A 13 -6.27 9.43 21.04
N THR A 14 -5.77 8.63 20.10
CA THR A 14 -4.63 9.00 19.25
C THR A 14 -5.01 10.08 18.24
N VAL A 15 -4.24 11.16 18.19
CA VAL A 15 -4.37 12.19 17.15
C VAL A 15 -4.08 11.57 15.79
N LYS A 16 -5.05 11.64 14.88
CA LYS A 16 -4.96 11.02 13.56
C LYS A 16 -4.03 11.80 12.65
N ASN A 17 -2.99 11.15 12.14
CA ASN A 17 -2.15 11.69 11.08
C ASN A 17 -2.92 11.61 9.75
N ARG A 18 -3.38 12.76 9.24
CA ARG A 18 -4.06 12.86 7.95
C ARG A 18 -3.04 13.03 6.83
N TYR A 19 -2.20 12.03 6.65
CA TYR A 19 -1.20 12.03 5.59
C TYR A 19 -1.89 12.07 4.22
N PRO A 20 -1.49 12.99 3.31
CA PRO A 20 -2.08 13.07 2.00
C PRO A 20 -1.65 11.86 1.17
N LEU A 21 -2.60 10.98 0.85
CA LEU A 21 -2.34 9.92 -0.12
C LEU A 21 -2.30 10.51 -1.53
N PRO A 22 -1.39 10.04 -2.41
CA PRO A 22 -1.36 10.47 -3.79
C PRO A 22 -2.71 10.15 -4.47
N ARG A 23 -3.17 11.06 -5.34
CA ARG A 23 -4.37 10.80 -6.13
C ARG A 23 -4.04 9.74 -7.18
N ILE A 24 -4.92 8.76 -7.30
CA ILE A 24 -4.76 7.65 -8.23
C ILE A 24 -4.67 8.15 -9.69
N ASP A 25 -5.45 9.17 -10.05
CA ASP A 25 -5.41 9.77 -11.38
C ASP A 25 -4.02 10.36 -11.72
N ASP A 26 -3.38 11.04 -10.75
CA ASP A 26 -2.04 11.62 -10.94
C ASP A 26 -0.98 10.53 -11.13
N LEU A 27 -1.13 9.40 -10.41
CA LEU A 27 -0.29 8.22 -10.58
C LEU A 27 -0.48 7.60 -11.97
N PHE A 28 -1.71 7.61 -12.48
CA PHE A 28 -2.04 7.01 -13.78
C PHE A 28 -1.53 7.79 -14.97
N ASP A 29 -1.51 9.11 -14.90
CA ASP A 29 -0.92 9.91 -15.97
C ASP A 29 0.59 9.65 -16.15
N GLN A 30 1.28 9.19 -15.10
CA GLN A 30 2.70 8.84 -15.13
C GLN A 30 2.97 7.46 -15.73
N LEU A 31 1.96 6.59 -15.76
CA LEU A 31 2.06 5.23 -16.29
C LEU A 31 1.76 5.17 -17.80
N LYS A 32 1.75 6.30 -18.50
CA LYS A 32 1.62 6.33 -19.96
C LYS A 32 2.94 5.96 -20.63
N GLY A 33 2.90 5.00 -21.55
CA GLY A 33 4.06 4.59 -22.35
C GLY A 33 5.06 3.69 -21.62
N VAL A 34 4.75 3.23 -20.42
CA VAL A 34 5.54 2.22 -19.69
C VAL A 34 5.03 0.82 -20.00
N THR A 35 5.95 -0.11 -20.17
CA THR A 35 5.64 -1.45 -20.69
C THR A 35 6.12 -2.58 -19.77
N VAL A 36 7.03 -2.27 -18.82
CA VAL A 36 7.62 -3.23 -17.90
C VAL A 36 7.39 -2.77 -16.47
N PHE A 37 6.90 -3.67 -15.63
CA PHE A 37 6.54 -3.41 -14.24
C PHE A 37 7.20 -4.43 -13.29
N ALA A 38 7.47 -3.99 -12.07
CA ALA A 38 7.76 -4.84 -10.94
C ALA A 38 6.98 -4.34 -9.72
N LYS A 39 6.51 -5.28 -8.91
CA LYS A 39 5.80 -5.03 -7.68
C LYS A 39 6.57 -5.64 -6.53
N ILE A 40 6.93 -4.82 -5.54
CA ILE A 40 7.62 -5.27 -4.34
C ILE A 40 6.67 -5.15 -3.14
N ASP A 41 6.41 -6.28 -2.47
CA ASP A 41 5.65 -6.36 -1.21
C ASP A 41 6.64 -6.44 -0.04
N PHE A 42 6.40 -5.67 1.01
CA PHE A 42 7.27 -5.65 2.19
C PHE A 42 7.07 -6.87 3.11
N ARG A 43 8.18 -7.45 3.60
CA ARG A 43 8.14 -8.50 4.60
C ARG A 43 7.73 -7.91 5.95
N SER A 44 6.70 -8.50 6.55
CA SER A 44 6.21 -8.09 7.88
C SER A 44 5.66 -6.65 7.96
N GLY A 45 5.49 -5.96 6.82
CA GLY A 45 4.88 -4.63 6.72
C GLY A 45 5.44 -3.64 7.73
N TYR A 46 4.56 -3.11 8.59
CA TYR A 46 4.89 -2.11 9.60
C TYR A 46 5.87 -2.59 10.69
N TYR A 47 6.01 -3.90 10.94
CA TYR A 47 6.92 -4.41 11.97
C TYR A 47 8.41 -4.09 11.72
N GLN A 48 8.74 -3.52 10.57
CA GLN A 48 10.09 -3.03 10.26
C GLN A 48 10.35 -1.63 10.84
N LEU A 49 9.31 -0.92 11.26
CA LEU A 49 9.42 0.41 11.86
C LEU A 49 9.55 0.30 13.37
N ARG A 50 10.54 0.97 13.95
CA ARG A 50 10.66 1.07 15.40
C ARG A 50 9.62 2.05 15.96
N VAL A 51 8.96 1.67 17.05
CA VAL A 51 8.11 2.58 17.83
C VAL A 51 9.04 3.50 18.62
N ARG A 52 8.71 4.80 18.66
CA ARG A 52 9.44 5.75 19.50
C ARG A 52 9.42 5.26 20.95
N ASP A 53 10.56 5.29 21.64
CA ASP A 53 10.68 4.70 22.99
C ASP A 53 9.62 5.25 23.98
N SER A 54 9.26 6.55 23.88
CA SER A 54 8.20 7.18 24.69
C SER A 54 6.78 6.67 24.41
N ASP A 55 6.56 6.00 23.28
CA ASP A 55 5.26 5.49 22.84
C ASP A 55 5.14 3.96 22.96
N VAL A 56 6.22 3.25 23.29
CA VAL A 56 6.24 1.78 23.42
C VAL A 56 5.18 1.29 24.41
N THR A 57 5.08 1.93 25.58
CA THR A 57 4.10 1.58 26.62
C THR A 57 2.65 1.73 26.17
N LYS A 58 2.38 2.56 25.17
CA LYS A 58 1.03 2.72 24.58
C LYS A 58 0.63 1.49 23.75
N THR A 59 1.59 0.68 23.31
CA THR A 59 1.36 -0.55 22.55
C THR A 59 1.23 -1.78 23.45
N ALA A 60 1.11 -1.57 24.76
CA ALA A 60 0.91 -2.62 25.74
C ALA A 60 -0.30 -3.50 25.42
N PHE A 61 -0.13 -4.81 25.60
CA PHE A 61 -1.20 -5.80 25.53
C PHE A 61 -0.99 -6.90 26.57
N ARG A 62 -2.09 -7.53 26.97
CA ARG A 62 -2.09 -8.64 27.92
C ARG A 62 -2.47 -9.93 27.24
N SER A 63 -1.74 -11.00 27.53
CA SER A 63 -2.10 -12.37 27.20
C SER A 63 -2.18 -13.21 28.47
N ARG A 64 -2.56 -14.49 28.34
CA ARG A 64 -2.51 -15.44 29.47
C ARG A 64 -1.11 -15.63 30.08
N TYR A 65 -0.07 -15.26 29.33
CA TYR A 65 1.34 -15.44 29.71
C TYR A 65 1.98 -14.20 30.30
N GLY A 66 1.30 -13.05 30.30
CA GLY A 66 1.85 -11.82 30.85
C GLY A 66 1.44 -10.56 30.10
N HIS A 67 2.13 -9.49 30.46
CA HIS A 67 1.99 -8.18 29.88
C HIS A 67 3.19 -7.91 28.96
N TYR A 68 2.92 -7.47 27.74
CA TYR A 68 3.92 -7.30 26.70
C TYR A 68 3.70 -5.98 25.99
N GLU A 69 4.75 -5.46 25.38
CA GLU A 69 4.76 -4.20 24.61
C GLU A 69 5.47 -4.46 23.29
N PHE A 70 5.13 -3.68 22.26
CA PHE A 70 5.79 -3.75 20.97
C PHE A 70 6.89 -2.69 20.84
N LEU A 71 8.10 -3.14 20.53
CA LEU A 71 9.23 -2.26 20.18
C LEU A 71 9.16 -1.80 18.71
N VAL A 72 8.39 -2.50 17.89
CA VAL A 72 8.18 -2.23 16.46
C VAL A 72 6.70 -2.02 16.16
N MET A 73 6.37 -1.23 15.16
CA MET A 73 5.01 -0.77 14.88
C MET A 73 4.06 -1.95 14.65
N PRO A 74 3.13 -2.23 15.58
CA PRO A 74 2.19 -3.33 15.39
C PRO A 74 1.07 -2.96 14.42
N PHE A 75 0.52 -3.99 13.77
CA PHE A 75 -0.74 -3.84 13.04
C PHE A 75 -1.87 -3.42 13.99
N GLY A 76 -2.80 -2.61 13.46
CA GLY A 76 -3.98 -2.14 14.18
C GLY A 76 -3.87 -0.72 14.73
N LEU A 77 -2.68 -0.10 14.74
CA LEU A 77 -2.53 1.32 15.08
C LEU A 77 -3.00 2.22 13.94
N THR A 78 -3.79 3.25 14.26
CA THR A 78 -4.44 4.12 13.25
C THR A 78 -3.46 4.91 12.38
N ASN A 79 -2.25 5.20 12.87
CA ASN A 79 -1.25 6.00 12.16
C ASN A 79 -0.17 5.16 11.48
N ALA A 80 -0.16 3.83 11.63
CA ALA A 80 0.89 2.98 11.06
C ALA A 80 1.02 3.12 9.53
N PRO A 81 -0.07 3.12 8.73
CA PRO A 81 0.04 3.33 7.28
C PRO A 81 0.59 4.71 6.92
N ALA A 82 0.18 5.76 7.66
CA ALA A 82 0.61 7.13 7.42
C ALA A 82 2.11 7.33 7.68
N ILE A 83 2.61 6.75 8.78
CA ILE A 83 4.04 6.80 9.13
C ILE A 83 4.86 6.00 8.12
N PHE A 84 4.36 4.84 7.68
CA PHE A 84 5.04 4.05 6.67
C PHE A 84 5.11 4.79 5.33
N MET A 85 4.00 5.38 4.88
CA MET A 85 3.96 6.23 3.69
C MET A 85 4.93 7.40 3.77
N ASP A 86 5.00 8.08 4.91
CA ASP A 86 5.93 9.21 5.11
C ASP A 86 7.39 8.78 4.97
N LEU A 87 7.78 7.66 5.60
CA LEU A 87 9.12 7.08 5.43
C LEU A 87 9.40 6.73 3.97
N MET A 88 8.47 6.02 3.32
CA MET A 88 8.64 5.60 1.93
C MET A 88 8.81 6.80 1.01
N ASN A 89 7.98 7.82 1.19
CA ASN A 89 8.06 9.03 0.38
C ASN A 89 9.38 9.78 0.62
N HIS A 90 9.88 9.78 1.85
CA HIS A 90 11.17 10.39 2.16
C HIS A 90 12.35 9.65 1.50
N ILE A 91 12.40 8.31 1.60
CA ILE A 91 13.52 7.54 1.04
C ILE A 91 13.49 7.44 -0.49
N PHE A 92 12.30 7.41 -1.09
CA PHE A 92 12.14 7.34 -2.55
C PHE A 92 11.93 8.70 -3.21
N TRP A 93 11.94 9.80 -2.44
CA TRP A 93 11.69 11.15 -2.95
C TRP A 93 12.36 11.48 -4.30
N PRO A 94 13.64 11.13 -4.54
CA PRO A 94 14.30 11.42 -5.82
C PRO A 94 13.73 10.68 -7.04
N TYR A 95 13.00 9.58 -6.80
CA TYR A 95 12.51 8.60 -7.78
C TYR A 95 10.99 8.52 -7.86
N LEU A 96 10.31 9.06 -6.85
CA LEU A 96 8.86 9.26 -6.87
C LEU A 96 8.47 10.02 -8.13
N TYR A 97 7.37 9.59 -8.75
CA TYR A 97 6.81 10.21 -9.94
C TYR A 97 7.70 10.16 -11.20
N LYS A 98 8.83 9.42 -11.15
CA LYS A 98 9.69 9.15 -12.31
C LYS A 98 9.52 7.70 -12.75
N PHE A 99 9.82 6.76 -11.86
CA PHE A 99 9.71 5.32 -12.12
C PHE A 99 9.29 4.50 -10.89
N VAL A 100 9.01 5.17 -9.76
CA VAL A 100 8.54 4.55 -8.51
C VAL A 100 7.22 5.18 -8.09
N VAL A 101 6.24 4.33 -7.80
CA VAL A 101 5.05 4.66 -7.03
C VAL A 101 5.08 3.86 -5.74
N VAL A 102 4.87 4.52 -4.61
CA VAL A 102 4.67 3.84 -3.33
C VAL A 102 3.23 3.99 -2.89
N PHE A 103 2.60 2.89 -2.50
CA PHE A 103 1.27 2.90 -1.92
C PHE A 103 1.17 1.92 -0.76
N ILE A 104 1.14 2.47 0.45
CA ILE A 104 1.09 1.75 1.72
C ILE A 104 2.23 0.72 1.77
N ASP A 105 1.93 -0.57 1.62
CA ASP A 105 2.88 -1.67 1.79
C ASP A 105 3.46 -2.18 0.45
N ASP A 106 3.06 -1.55 -0.67
CA ASP A 106 3.48 -1.93 -2.03
C ASP A 106 4.35 -0.83 -2.65
N ILE A 107 5.46 -1.26 -3.28
CA ILE A 107 6.23 -0.42 -4.21
C ILE A 107 5.98 -0.94 -5.62
N LEU A 108 5.50 -0.06 -6.49
CA LEU A 108 5.41 -0.31 -7.92
C LEU A 108 6.58 0.40 -8.62
N ILE A 109 7.32 -0.37 -9.41
CA ILE A 109 8.41 0.11 -10.26
C ILE A 109 7.94 -0.05 -11.70
N TYR A 110 8.15 0.96 -12.53
CA TYR A 110 7.70 0.96 -13.91
C TYR A 110 8.76 1.58 -14.83
N SER A 111 8.90 1.02 -16.04
CA SER A 111 9.90 1.44 -17.02
C SER A 111 9.38 1.25 -18.45
N ARG A 112 10.04 1.88 -19.43
CA ARG A 112 9.66 1.80 -20.84
C ARG A 112 10.15 0.55 -21.52
N ASP A 113 11.29 0.02 -21.09
CA ASP A 113 11.89 -1.22 -21.60
C ASP A 113 12.61 -2.00 -20.50
N GLN A 114 13.10 -3.21 -20.85
CA GLN A 114 13.73 -4.12 -19.90
C GLN A 114 15.10 -3.66 -19.39
N ASN A 115 15.87 -2.92 -20.20
CA ASN A 115 17.20 -2.45 -19.79
C ASN A 115 17.06 -1.34 -18.75
N GLU A 116 16.22 -0.34 -19.04
CA GLU A 116 15.86 0.71 -18.09
C GLU A 116 15.25 0.11 -16.81
N HIS A 117 14.43 -0.95 -16.94
CA HIS A 117 13.85 -1.64 -15.79
C HIS A 117 14.87 -2.34 -14.90
N ALA A 118 15.92 -2.94 -15.48
CA ALA A 118 17.00 -3.53 -14.70
C ALA A 118 17.70 -2.48 -13.82
N GLU A 119 17.98 -1.30 -14.39
CA GLU A 119 18.61 -0.19 -13.69
C GLU A 119 17.71 0.35 -12.56
N HIS A 120 16.44 0.64 -12.87
CA HIS A 120 15.46 1.10 -11.90
C HIS A 120 15.28 0.12 -10.74
N LEU A 121 15.17 -1.18 -11.05
CA LEU A 121 15.04 -2.22 -10.04
C LEU A 121 16.30 -2.29 -9.16
N SER A 122 17.49 -2.20 -9.75
CA SER A 122 18.75 -2.16 -9.02
C SER A 122 18.81 -0.98 -8.03
N MET A 123 18.45 0.22 -8.49
CA MET A 123 18.40 1.42 -7.63
C MET A 123 17.44 1.25 -6.45
N VAL A 124 16.23 0.75 -6.70
CA VAL A 124 15.24 0.54 -5.64
C VAL A 124 15.73 -0.50 -4.63
N LEU A 125 16.23 -1.64 -5.09
CA LEU A 125 16.75 -2.69 -4.21
C LEU A 125 17.97 -2.22 -3.39
N GLN A 126 18.82 -1.37 -3.98
CA GLN A 126 19.95 -0.77 -3.28
C GLN A 126 19.49 0.15 -2.14
N ILE A 127 18.49 1.02 -2.38
CA ILE A 127 17.91 1.89 -1.33
C ILE A 127 17.29 1.04 -0.22
N LEU A 128 16.53 0.00 -0.57
CA LEU A 128 15.93 -0.90 0.42
C LEU A 128 17.01 -1.58 1.28
N ARG A 129 18.12 -2.01 0.67
CA ARG A 129 19.26 -2.59 1.38
C ARG A 129 19.92 -1.59 2.32
N GLU A 130 20.17 -0.37 1.86
CA GLU A 130 20.80 0.70 2.68
C GLU A 130 19.93 1.14 3.87
N LYS A 131 18.61 1.08 3.70
CA LYS A 131 17.63 1.40 4.75
C LYS A 131 17.21 0.21 5.61
N GLU A 132 17.81 -0.97 5.38
CA GLU A 132 17.49 -2.21 6.08
C GLU A 132 15.99 -2.58 6.02
N LEU A 133 15.37 -2.29 4.87
CA LEU A 133 13.98 -2.63 4.58
C LEU A 133 13.92 -3.89 3.72
N TYR A 134 13.21 -4.89 4.21
CA TYR A 134 13.17 -6.21 3.64
C TYR A 134 11.88 -6.44 2.86
N ALA A 135 12.03 -6.74 1.57
CA ALA A 135 10.95 -7.22 0.73
C ALA A 135 10.66 -8.71 0.99
N LYS A 136 9.43 -9.13 0.73
CA LYS A 136 9.03 -10.54 0.73
C LYS A 136 9.05 -11.06 -0.71
N PHE A 137 10.16 -11.69 -1.09
CA PHE A 137 10.36 -12.22 -2.44
C PHE A 137 9.21 -13.09 -2.95
N SER A 138 8.62 -13.96 -2.11
CA SER A 138 7.50 -14.83 -2.51
C SER A 138 6.17 -14.11 -2.80
N LYS A 139 6.09 -12.81 -2.54
CA LYS A 139 4.97 -11.94 -2.87
C LYS A 139 5.34 -10.83 -3.85
N SER A 140 6.63 -10.65 -4.13
CA SER A 140 7.10 -9.69 -5.12
C SER A 140 7.02 -10.32 -6.51
N GLU A 141 6.67 -9.50 -7.49
CA GLU A 141 6.51 -9.90 -8.89
C GLU A 141 7.41 -9.01 -9.75
N PHE A 142 8.13 -9.60 -10.71
CA PHE A 142 9.13 -8.88 -11.51
C PHE A 142 8.90 -9.13 -13.00
N TRP A 143 9.37 -8.20 -13.84
CA TRP A 143 9.32 -8.32 -15.30
C TRP A 143 7.91 -8.52 -15.86
N LEU A 144 6.92 -7.90 -15.22
CA LEU A 144 5.53 -7.98 -15.63
C LEU A 144 5.26 -7.07 -16.83
N LYS A 145 4.42 -7.53 -17.77
CA LYS A 145 3.89 -6.69 -18.87
C LYS A 145 2.60 -5.97 -18.49
N GLU A 146 1.88 -6.53 -17.52
CA GLU A 146 0.69 -5.94 -16.92
C GLU A 146 0.70 -6.18 -15.41
N VAL A 147 0.20 -5.22 -14.64
CA VAL A 147 0.17 -5.31 -13.18
C VAL A 147 -1.17 -4.86 -12.64
N ARG A 148 -1.66 -5.58 -11.62
CA ARG A 148 -2.83 -5.16 -10.84
C ARG A 148 -2.39 -4.20 -9.75
N PHE A 149 -2.81 -2.95 -9.86
CA PHE A 149 -2.45 -1.89 -8.92
C PHE A 149 -3.66 -1.01 -8.63
N LEU A 150 -3.97 -0.81 -7.34
CA LEU A 150 -5.08 0.03 -6.86
C LEU A 150 -6.46 -0.29 -7.47
N GLY A 151 -6.74 -1.56 -7.78
CA GLY A 151 -8.02 -1.98 -8.37
C GLY A 151 -8.10 -1.78 -9.89
N HIS A 152 -6.98 -1.45 -10.53
CA HIS A 152 -6.85 -1.31 -11.97
C HIS A 152 -5.78 -2.26 -12.50
N ILE A 153 -5.86 -2.58 -13.79
CA ILE A 153 -4.81 -3.29 -14.52
C ILE A 153 -4.10 -2.24 -15.38
N VAL A 154 -2.80 -2.11 -15.15
CA VAL A 154 -1.92 -1.21 -15.90
C VAL A 154 -1.11 -2.06 -16.87
N SER A 155 -1.09 -1.71 -18.14
CA SER A 155 -0.25 -2.34 -19.17
C SER A 155 0.28 -1.28 -20.15
N GLY A 156 1.13 -1.70 -21.10
CA GLY A 156 1.60 -0.82 -22.17
C GLY A 156 0.48 -0.26 -23.07
N ASP A 157 -0.67 -0.93 -23.13
CA ASP A 157 -1.84 -0.49 -23.90
C ASP A 157 -2.67 0.58 -23.15
N GLY A 158 -2.36 0.81 -21.87
CA GLY A 158 -3.04 1.77 -21.01
C GLY A 158 -3.58 1.16 -19.72
N ILE A 159 -4.57 1.84 -19.15
CA ILE A 159 -5.11 1.52 -17.83
C ILE A 159 -6.58 1.11 -17.99
N ARG A 160 -6.90 -0.08 -17.49
CA ARG A 160 -8.26 -0.62 -17.47
C ARG A 160 -8.68 -0.94 -16.04
N VAL A 161 -9.97 -0.90 -15.76
CA VAL A 161 -10.48 -1.36 -14.46
C VAL A 161 -10.31 -2.87 -14.35
N ASP A 162 -9.97 -3.36 -13.16
CA ASP A 162 -9.90 -4.79 -12.91
C ASP A 162 -11.30 -5.43 -13.13
N PRO A 163 -11.46 -6.39 -14.06
CA PRO A 163 -12.75 -7.02 -14.33
C PRO A 163 -13.41 -7.63 -13.08
N SER A 164 -12.61 -8.07 -12.10
CA SER A 164 -13.15 -8.61 -10.83
C SER A 164 -13.85 -7.55 -9.98
N LYS A 165 -13.50 -6.27 -10.15
CA LYS A 165 -14.16 -5.15 -9.48
C LYS A 165 -15.43 -4.74 -10.19
N ILE A 166 -15.44 -4.82 -11.52
CA ILE A 166 -16.65 -4.62 -12.33
C ILE A 166 -17.66 -5.72 -12.02
N SER A 167 -17.25 -6.99 -12.02
CA SER A 167 -18.17 -8.11 -11.72
C SER A 167 -18.78 -7.96 -10.33
N ALA A 168 -18.00 -7.52 -9.32
CA ALA A 168 -18.53 -7.25 -7.99
C ALA A 168 -19.63 -6.17 -7.96
N ILE A 169 -19.61 -5.20 -8.89
CA ILE A 169 -20.67 -4.19 -9.03
C ILE A 169 -21.89 -4.78 -9.74
N VAL A 170 -21.67 -5.54 -10.81
CA VAL A 170 -22.74 -6.18 -11.61
C VAL A 170 -23.51 -7.20 -10.77
N ASP A 171 -22.80 -8.01 -9.98
CA ASP A 171 -23.37 -9.03 -9.11
C ASP A 171 -23.84 -8.48 -7.75
N TRP A 172 -23.78 -7.17 -7.55
CA TRP A 172 -24.12 -6.54 -6.28
C TRP A 172 -25.61 -6.70 -5.98
N LYS A 173 -25.94 -7.36 -4.87
CA LYS A 173 -27.34 -7.56 -4.46
C LYS A 173 -27.99 -6.22 -4.10
N PRO A 174 -29.28 -6.01 -4.44
CA PRO A 174 -29.98 -4.78 -4.10
C PRO A 174 -29.82 -4.41 -2.61
N PRO A 175 -29.25 -3.22 -2.30
CA PRO A 175 -28.94 -2.85 -0.93
C PRO A 175 -30.22 -2.67 -0.11
N ARG A 176 -30.20 -3.18 1.13
CA ARG A 176 -31.37 -3.22 2.02
C ARG A 176 -31.35 -2.18 3.13
N ASN A 177 -30.24 -1.48 3.31
CA ASN A 177 -30.07 -0.47 4.35
C ASN A 177 -29.14 0.67 3.91
N VAL A 178 -29.14 1.76 4.68
CA VAL A 178 -28.36 2.98 4.38
C VAL A 178 -26.84 2.70 4.32
N ILE A 179 -26.33 1.75 5.11
CA ILE A 179 -24.90 1.40 5.14
C ILE A 179 -24.49 0.72 3.83
N GLU A 180 -25.32 -0.20 3.34
CA GLU A 180 -25.11 -0.88 2.05
C GLU A 180 -25.24 0.09 0.89
N VAL A 181 -26.22 1.01 0.91
CA VAL A 181 -26.35 2.06 -0.12
C VAL A 181 -25.10 2.94 -0.16
N ARG A 182 -24.60 3.41 0.99
CA ARG A 182 -23.38 4.23 1.06
C ARG A 182 -22.14 3.48 0.56
N SER A 183 -22.02 2.20 0.91
CA SER A 183 -20.92 1.34 0.45
C SER A 183 -20.95 1.15 -1.06
N PHE A 184 -22.14 0.88 -1.63
CA PHE A 184 -22.33 0.75 -3.06
C PHE A 184 -21.99 2.05 -3.81
N LEU A 185 -22.53 3.19 -3.35
CA LEU A 185 -22.22 4.50 -3.95
C LEU A 185 -20.73 4.83 -3.87
N GLY A 186 -20.05 4.49 -2.77
CA GLY A 186 -18.60 4.66 -2.65
C GLY A 186 -17.82 3.83 -3.66
N LEU A 187 -18.23 2.57 -3.87
CA LEU A 187 -17.59 1.67 -4.84
C LEU A 187 -17.79 2.17 -6.28
N VAL A 188 -19.04 2.46 -6.67
CA VAL A 188 -19.35 2.96 -8.02
C VAL A 188 -18.72 4.33 -8.27
N GLY A 189 -18.70 5.19 -7.25
CA GLY A 189 -18.05 6.51 -7.33
C GLY A 189 -16.55 6.41 -7.64
N TYR A 190 -15.85 5.40 -7.09
CA TYR A 190 -14.43 5.17 -7.36
C TYR A 190 -14.16 4.82 -8.82
N TYR A 191 -15.03 4.06 -9.47
CA TYR A 191 -14.87 3.65 -10.88
C TYR A 191 -15.59 4.55 -11.89
N ARG A 192 -16.21 5.65 -11.45
CA ARG A 192 -17.03 6.55 -12.28
C ARG A 192 -16.34 7.03 -13.56
N ARG A 193 -15.02 7.17 -13.58
CA ARG A 193 -14.26 7.62 -14.77
C ARG A 193 -14.24 6.58 -15.90
N PHE A 194 -14.50 5.31 -15.58
CA PHE A 194 -14.41 4.18 -16.49
C PHE A 194 -15.78 3.52 -16.77
N VAL A 195 -16.87 4.11 -16.27
CA VAL A 195 -18.28 3.68 -16.47
C VAL A 195 -19.05 4.81 -17.15
#